data_AF-B0ERZ7-F1
#
_entry.id   AF-B0ERZ7-F1
#
_cell.length_a   1.000
_cell.length_b   1.000
_cell.length_c   1.000
_cell.angle_alpha   90.00
_cell.angle_beta   90.00
_cell.angle_gamma   90.00
#
_symmetry.space_group_name_H-M   'P 1'
#
loop_
_entity.id
_entity.type
_entity.pdbx_description
1 polymer ?
#
loop_
_entity_poly.entity_id
_entity_poly.type
_entity_poly.pdbx_seq_one_letter_code
_entity_poly.pdbx_strand_id
1 'polypeptide(L)'
;MLRKPSNTERMKRSAEIARLKENYPQNLVQFHKIGVKLQNAQEEKNEVVVEPDVHLQIDGKEYLVFFNNHFSDVHKVLNQWLENELSEHWFIIPDILKSDIRRITQRGEPSTVKRLLTTLIPIYGQYQGYRCGCNFLATILSSESSEDNNRIRQLAYHVYKTKELIEKYGSEIQSGKICAIFIEKNFNGKSEYIISCDDQLYQKLESKLFEIMSSYDKKIDEKFNTLTKFLCGCEKHIQPTLNEWRRTQFCFVINRVNYFLTREEELLSDKKRYEELEAMTNLRSRLNQFAIKYKYLYLTNEETILKITMSRCKILVKNTKRTTIFIESPNVSKFYKKIKKKLKAEQQILTNKYSDNEFTTEKTIETAEGLNPDKNQELIDELNKEISELNNKQKKLWGDAATEVGKVVIQKVEDVSDVAVLFPNIYSLIQQFNIKDIIDYLTQNKITNGQNNTPLGIAIKAANLTPEQVDKLHSSFNNIVDAQKITDEIKSCQTKLSVMKKVQELSNDFINLLKLKLALLEELPFGEIDINEYLGIIVTEDNEHVVNPGTSSERKTNYKKYEIEKVLNYNEEYEEY
;
A
#
# COMPACT_ATOMS: atom_id res chain seq x y z
N MET A 1 12.95 -11.92 -54.00
CA MET A 1 13.05 -10.55 -53.44
C MET A 1 12.07 -10.41 -52.29
N LEU A 2 12.52 -10.48 -51.04
CA LEU A 2 11.67 -10.18 -49.87
C LEU A 2 11.49 -8.65 -49.80
N ARG A 3 10.25 -8.18 -49.99
CA ARG A 3 9.90 -6.75 -49.86
C ARG A 3 10.27 -6.28 -48.45
N LYS A 4 11.12 -5.26 -48.35
CA LYS A 4 11.38 -4.58 -47.07
C LYS A 4 10.04 -4.01 -46.56
N PRO A 5 9.68 -4.22 -45.29
CA PRO A 5 8.44 -3.69 -44.74
C PRO A 5 8.42 -2.16 -44.87
N SER A 6 7.25 -1.61 -45.16
CA SER A 6 7.05 -0.17 -45.34
C SER A 6 7.39 0.59 -44.04
N ASN A 7 7.85 1.84 -44.14
CA ASN A 7 8.15 2.66 -42.95
C ASN A 7 6.95 2.75 -41.99
N THR A 8 5.72 2.71 -42.52
CA THR A 8 4.47 2.71 -41.75
C THR A 8 4.29 1.45 -40.91
N GLU A 9 4.60 0.27 -41.44
CA GLU A 9 4.53 -1.01 -40.69
C GLU A 9 5.59 -1.08 -39.59
N ARG A 10 6.78 -0.52 -39.84
CA ARG A 10 7.84 -0.41 -38.83
C ARG A 10 7.41 0.49 -37.67
N MET A 11 6.80 1.64 -37.97
CA MET A 11 6.29 2.55 -36.93
C MET A 11 5.15 1.91 -36.12
N LYS A 12 4.23 1.18 -36.77
CA LYS A 12 3.16 0.44 -36.08
C LYS A 12 3.72 -0.63 -35.13
N ARG A 13 4.64 -1.48 -35.62
CA ARG A 13 5.30 -2.50 -34.79
C ARG A 13 6.07 -1.89 -33.61
N SER A 14 6.77 -0.78 -33.83
CA SER A 14 7.47 -0.09 -32.73
C SER A 14 6.50 0.45 -31.67
N ALA A 15 5.35 0.98 -32.09
CA ALA A 15 4.30 1.44 -31.17
C ALA A 15 3.66 0.28 -30.40
N GLU A 16 3.42 -0.86 -31.06
CA GLU A 16 2.90 -2.08 -30.42
C GLU A 16 3.89 -2.66 -29.40
N ILE A 17 5.19 -2.69 -29.72
CA ILE A 17 6.23 -3.10 -28.76
C ILE A 17 6.27 -2.16 -27.56
N ALA A 18 6.21 -0.85 -27.78
CA ALA A 18 6.18 0.14 -26.69
C ALA A 18 4.95 -0.08 -25.79
N ARG A 19 3.78 -0.29 -26.39
CA ARG A 19 2.53 -0.57 -25.67
C ARG A 19 2.61 -1.87 -24.87
N LEU A 20 3.18 -2.94 -25.43
CA LEU A 20 3.35 -4.21 -24.71
C LEU A 20 4.34 -4.08 -23.55
N LYS A 21 5.43 -3.32 -23.71
CA LYS A 21 6.37 -3.05 -22.61
C LYS A 21 5.71 -2.26 -21.49
N GLU A 22 4.95 -1.22 -21.84
CA GLU A 22 4.23 -0.37 -20.89
C GLU A 22 3.16 -1.14 -20.11
N ASN A 23 2.51 -2.11 -20.76
CA ASN A 23 1.44 -2.92 -20.18
C ASN A 23 1.89 -4.34 -19.79
N TYR A 24 3.20 -4.61 -19.71
CA TYR A 24 3.69 -5.95 -19.39
C TYR A 24 3.23 -6.35 -17.98
N PRO A 25 2.60 -7.53 -17.78
CA PRO A 25 2.01 -7.86 -16.49
C PRO A 25 3.09 -8.10 -15.42
N GLN A 26 2.85 -7.63 -14.20
CA GLN A 26 3.79 -7.84 -13.09
C GLN A 26 3.89 -9.32 -12.69
N ASN A 27 5.01 -9.72 -12.08
CA ASN A 27 5.18 -11.08 -11.58
C ASN A 27 4.36 -11.30 -10.30
N LEU A 28 3.18 -11.89 -10.43
CA LEU A 28 2.30 -12.22 -9.30
C LEU A 28 2.51 -13.64 -8.80
N VAL A 29 3.54 -14.35 -9.28
CA VAL A 29 3.88 -15.67 -8.75
C VAL A 29 4.78 -15.53 -7.53
N GLN A 30 5.47 -14.40 -7.37
CA GLN A 30 6.25 -14.12 -6.16
C GLN A 30 5.30 -13.89 -4.97
N PHE A 31 5.56 -14.61 -3.88
CA PHE A 31 4.99 -14.28 -2.58
C PHE A 31 5.65 -12.99 -2.08
N HIS A 32 4.88 -12.15 -1.40
CA HIS A 32 5.52 -11.21 -0.48
C HIS A 32 6.24 -12.06 0.57
N LYS A 33 7.38 -11.60 1.07
CA LYS A 33 8.04 -12.22 2.21
C LYS A 33 7.02 -12.35 3.35
N ILE A 34 6.45 -13.55 3.54
CA ILE A 34 5.58 -13.87 4.68
C ILE A 34 6.49 -14.52 5.72
N GLY A 35 6.74 -13.80 6.81
CA GLY A 35 7.51 -14.33 7.92
C GLY A 35 6.89 -15.64 8.39
N VAL A 36 7.72 -16.67 8.58
CA VAL A 36 7.40 -17.67 9.60
C VAL A 36 7.45 -16.89 10.90
N LYS A 37 6.28 -16.42 11.36
CA LYS A 37 6.20 -15.55 12.53
C LYS A 37 6.64 -16.39 13.72
N LEU A 38 7.87 -16.17 14.16
CA LEU A 38 8.44 -16.84 15.33
C LEU A 38 7.61 -16.36 16.53
N GLN A 39 6.88 -17.26 17.18
CA GLN A 39 6.24 -16.90 18.46
C GLN A 39 7.35 -16.42 19.40
N ASN A 40 7.19 -15.21 19.96
CA ASN A 40 8.05 -14.51 20.93
C ASN A 40 9.21 -13.63 20.40
N ALA A 41 9.38 -13.41 19.09
CA ALA A 41 10.38 -12.44 18.62
C ALA A 41 9.91 -10.97 18.80
N GLN A 42 10.79 -10.09 19.31
CA GLN A 42 10.55 -8.63 19.38
C GLN A 42 10.30 -8.04 17.97
N GLU A 43 9.25 -7.24 17.80
CA GLU A 43 8.76 -6.70 16.51
C GLU A 43 9.80 -5.94 15.67
N GLU A 44 10.93 -5.50 16.25
CA GLU A 44 11.89 -4.61 15.58
C GLU A 44 13.21 -5.26 15.11
N LYS A 45 13.45 -6.57 15.32
CA LYS A 45 14.66 -7.23 14.81
C LYS A 45 14.35 -8.09 13.59
N ASN A 46 14.50 -7.47 12.41
CA ASN A 46 14.66 -8.07 11.08
C ASN A 46 14.37 -9.58 11.04
N GLU A 47 13.09 -9.95 10.89
CA GLU A 47 12.74 -11.33 10.55
C GLU A 47 13.49 -11.68 9.26
N VAL A 48 14.39 -12.67 9.32
CA VAL A 48 14.91 -13.29 8.10
C VAL A 48 13.74 -14.08 7.52
N VAL A 49 13.00 -13.45 6.62
CA VAL A 49 11.81 -14.04 6.03
C VAL A 49 12.18 -14.78 4.75
N VAL A 50 11.91 -16.10 4.72
CA VAL A 50 11.98 -16.91 3.50
C VAL A 50 10.66 -16.78 2.77
N GLU A 51 10.71 -16.54 1.46
CA GLU A 51 9.54 -16.57 0.60
C GLU A 51 9.09 -18.03 0.40
N PRO A 52 7.88 -18.44 0.81
CA PRO A 52 7.41 -19.80 0.61
C PRO A 52 7.10 -20.06 -0.86
N ASP A 53 7.30 -21.31 -1.29
CA ASP A 53 6.93 -21.76 -2.63
C ASP A 53 5.42 -21.96 -2.76
N VAL A 54 4.72 -22.38 -1.71
CA VAL A 54 3.26 -22.59 -1.73
C VAL A 54 2.69 -22.30 -0.35
N HIS A 55 1.46 -21.76 -0.29
CA HIS A 55 0.69 -21.68 0.93
C HIS A 55 -0.61 -22.44 0.74
N LEU A 56 -0.88 -23.43 1.59
CA LEU A 56 -2.02 -24.33 1.48
C LEU A 56 -2.58 -24.75 2.84
N GLN A 57 -3.76 -25.38 2.87
CA GLN A 57 -4.40 -25.85 4.10
C GLN A 57 -4.68 -27.34 4.02
N ILE A 58 -4.08 -28.14 4.91
CA ILE A 58 -4.31 -29.59 5.02
C ILE A 58 -4.97 -29.83 6.39
N ASP A 59 -6.11 -30.53 6.39
CA ASP A 59 -6.84 -30.90 7.61
C ASP A 59 -7.12 -29.72 8.57
N GLY A 60 -7.43 -28.55 8.00
CA GLY A 60 -7.72 -27.32 8.74
C GLY A 60 -6.49 -26.53 9.19
N LYS A 61 -5.28 -27.07 9.03
CA LYS A 61 -4.01 -26.39 9.37
C LYS A 61 -3.36 -25.75 8.15
N GLU A 62 -2.82 -24.55 8.32
CA GLU A 62 -2.11 -23.83 7.26
C GLU A 62 -0.65 -24.27 7.19
N TYR A 63 -0.17 -24.58 5.99
CA TYR A 63 1.20 -25.00 5.71
C TYR A 63 1.85 -24.10 4.65
N LEU A 64 3.11 -23.77 4.91
CA LEU A 64 4.06 -23.16 4.00
C LEU A 64 4.95 -24.25 3.43
N VAL A 65 4.99 -24.37 2.10
CA VAL A 65 5.79 -25.36 1.40
C VAL A 65 7.04 -24.69 0.87
N PHE A 66 8.18 -25.37 1.02
CA PHE A 66 9.47 -24.96 0.49
C PHE A 66 10.08 -26.12 -0.28
N PHE A 67 10.52 -25.88 -1.51
CA PHE A 67 11.34 -26.83 -2.24
C PHE A 67 12.82 -26.65 -1.90
N ASN A 68 13.65 -27.60 -2.33
CA ASN A 68 15.03 -27.70 -1.87
C ASN A 68 15.91 -26.49 -2.22
N ASN A 69 15.53 -25.66 -3.19
CA ASN A 69 16.18 -24.36 -3.46
C ASN A 69 16.06 -23.33 -2.32
N HIS A 70 15.12 -23.51 -1.38
CA HIS A 70 14.95 -22.64 -0.23
C HIS A 70 15.43 -23.26 1.10
N PHE A 71 15.90 -24.51 1.10
CA PHE A 71 16.30 -25.19 2.33
C PHE A 71 17.43 -24.47 3.08
N SER A 72 18.41 -23.89 2.37
CA SER A 72 19.49 -23.14 3.00
C SER A 72 19.00 -21.92 3.77
N ASP A 73 17.98 -21.23 3.25
CA ASP A 73 17.40 -20.08 3.93
C ASP A 73 16.52 -20.51 5.10
N VAL A 74 15.72 -21.57 4.92
CA VAL A 74 14.95 -22.18 6.02
C VAL A 74 15.88 -22.63 7.16
N HIS A 75 17.00 -23.27 6.84
CA HIS A 75 17.98 -23.71 7.84
C HIS A 75 18.57 -22.54 8.62
N LYS A 76 18.92 -21.43 7.95
CA LYS A 76 19.42 -20.21 8.63
C LYS A 76 18.39 -19.67 9.61
N VAL A 77 17.12 -19.57 9.20
CA VAL A 77 16.03 -19.06 10.06
C VAL A 77 15.83 -19.92 11.29
N LEU A 78 15.77 -21.24 11.11
CA LEU A 78 15.58 -22.17 12.23
C LEU A 78 16.78 -22.17 13.17
N ASN A 79 18.00 -22.07 12.63
CA ASN A 79 19.21 -22.01 13.45
C ASN A 79 19.26 -20.70 14.25
N GLN A 80 18.92 -19.58 13.63
CA GLN A 80 18.82 -18.29 14.33
C GLN A 80 17.75 -18.31 15.43
N TRP A 81 16.61 -18.96 15.18
CA TRP A 81 15.59 -19.12 16.21
C TRP A 81 16.10 -19.97 17.37
N LEU A 82 16.78 -21.07 17.09
CA LEU A 82 17.38 -21.90 18.13
C LEU A 82 18.40 -21.11 18.98
N GLU A 83 19.22 -20.27 18.34
CA GLU A 83 20.18 -19.40 19.03
C GLU A 83 19.49 -18.38 19.94
N ASN A 84 18.39 -17.77 19.47
CA ASN A 84 17.59 -16.82 20.26
C ASN A 84 16.96 -17.51 21.49
N GLU A 85 16.31 -18.65 21.29
CA GLU A 85 15.70 -19.44 22.38
C GLU A 85 16.74 -19.87 23.42
N LEU A 86 17.92 -20.31 22.96
CA LEU A 86 19.03 -20.64 23.83
C LEU A 86 19.54 -19.43 24.61
N SER A 87 19.54 -18.23 24.02
CA SER A 87 19.96 -16.99 24.67
C SER A 87 18.95 -16.50 25.70
N GLU A 88 17.65 -16.56 25.40
CA GLU A 88 16.58 -16.11 26.30
C GLU A 88 16.45 -17.03 27.51
N HIS A 89 16.59 -18.34 27.31
CA HIS A 89 16.49 -19.34 28.37
C HIS A 89 17.88 -19.76 28.92
N TRP A 90 18.95 -19.05 28.57
CA TRP A 90 20.35 -19.43 28.84
C TRP A 90 20.66 -19.73 30.32
N PHE A 91 20.04 -18.96 31.22
CA PHE A 91 20.23 -19.06 32.67
C PHE A 91 19.43 -20.21 33.31
N ILE A 92 18.36 -20.67 32.65
CA ILE A 92 17.44 -21.70 33.16
C ILE A 92 17.80 -23.08 32.60
N ILE A 93 18.42 -23.15 31.42
CA ILE A 93 18.83 -24.39 30.74
C ILE A 93 20.12 -24.94 31.36
N PRO A 94 20.12 -26.17 31.92
CA PRO A 94 21.33 -26.82 32.44
C PRO A 94 22.39 -27.06 31.34
N ASP A 95 23.68 -27.02 31.69
CA ASP A 95 24.79 -27.25 30.73
C ASP A 95 24.72 -28.62 30.02
N ILE A 96 24.18 -29.63 30.71
CA ILE A 96 23.92 -30.95 30.14
C ILE A 96 22.92 -30.84 28.97
N LEU A 97 21.86 -30.04 29.13
CA LEU A 97 20.85 -29.83 28.10
C LEU A 97 21.42 -29.00 26.93
N LYS A 98 22.28 -28.01 27.19
CA LYS A 98 23.02 -27.28 26.14
C LYS A 98 23.89 -28.22 25.31
N SER A 99 24.58 -29.16 25.96
CA SER A 99 25.40 -30.17 25.28
C SER A 99 24.56 -31.15 24.45
N ASP A 100 23.35 -31.50 24.94
CA ASP A 100 22.39 -32.38 24.27
C ASP A 100 21.82 -31.72 23.02
N ILE A 101 21.41 -30.44 23.12
CA ILE A 101 20.93 -29.62 22.00
C ILE A 101 22.01 -29.50 20.92
N ARG A 102 23.26 -29.22 21.29
CA ARG A 102 24.38 -29.16 20.35
C ARG A 102 24.64 -30.49 19.65
N ARG A 103 24.40 -31.63 20.33
CA ARG A 103 24.52 -32.95 19.70
C ARG A 103 23.38 -33.23 18.73
N ILE A 104 22.15 -32.88 19.11
CA ILE A 104 20.97 -33.02 18.25
C ILE A 104 21.15 -32.21 16.96
N THR A 105 21.58 -30.94 17.04
CA THR A 105 21.81 -30.11 15.83
C THR A 105 22.90 -30.66 14.92
N GLN A 106 23.92 -31.36 15.48
CA GLN A 106 25.05 -31.88 14.71
C GLN A 106 24.83 -33.28 14.15
N ARG A 107 24.14 -34.15 14.88
CA ARG A 107 24.08 -35.60 14.62
C ARG A 107 22.66 -36.17 14.58
N GLY A 108 21.63 -35.39 14.89
CA GLY A 108 20.24 -35.84 14.94
C GLY A 108 19.88 -36.71 16.13
N GLU A 109 20.86 -37.14 16.92
CA GLU A 109 20.67 -38.03 18.06
C GLU A 109 20.89 -37.29 19.39
N PRO A 110 19.97 -37.45 20.37
CA PRO A 110 20.24 -37.02 21.74
C PRO A 110 21.37 -37.86 22.34
N SER A 111 22.05 -37.32 23.35
CA SER A 111 23.09 -38.03 24.07
C SER A 111 22.55 -39.32 24.72
N THR A 112 23.22 -40.44 24.48
CA THR A 112 22.95 -41.77 25.09
C THR A 112 22.97 -41.74 26.62
N VAL A 113 23.56 -40.69 27.20
CA VAL A 113 23.63 -40.42 28.64
C VAL A 113 22.23 -40.20 29.25
N LYS A 114 21.21 -39.89 28.44
CA LYS A 114 19.82 -39.73 28.90
C LYS A 114 19.20 -41.02 29.44
N ARG A 115 19.67 -42.21 29.03
CA ARG A 115 19.21 -43.49 29.62
C ARG A 115 19.77 -43.73 31.02
N LEU A 116 20.85 -43.04 31.40
CA LEU A 116 21.48 -43.14 32.73
C LEU A 116 21.12 -41.97 33.67
N LEU A 117 20.92 -40.76 33.13
CA LEU A 117 20.69 -39.55 33.93
C LEU A 117 19.22 -39.24 34.20
N THR A 118 18.26 -39.70 33.39
CA THR A 118 16.82 -39.56 33.74
C THR A 118 16.44 -40.33 35.01
N THR A 119 17.20 -41.38 35.34
CA THR A 119 17.17 -42.09 36.64
C THR A 119 17.85 -41.34 37.79
N LEU A 120 18.58 -40.25 37.54
CA LEU A 120 19.32 -39.48 38.56
C LEU A 120 18.81 -38.02 38.73
N ILE A 121 17.81 -37.59 37.96
CA ILE A 121 17.10 -36.31 38.12
C ILE A 121 15.91 -36.46 39.12
N PRO A 122 16.15 -36.92 40.36
CA PRO A 122 15.40 -36.35 41.50
C PRO A 122 16.26 -35.46 42.41
N ILE A 123 17.59 -35.44 42.26
CA ILE A 123 18.46 -34.93 43.35
C ILE A 123 18.97 -33.49 43.10
N TYR A 124 19.10 -33.02 41.86
CA TYR A 124 19.61 -31.66 41.61
C TYR A 124 18.56 -30.54 41.73
N GLY A 125 17.27 -30.84 41.55
CA GLY A 125 16.18 -29.91 41.85
C GLY A 125 15.96 -29.69 43.36
N GLN A 126 16.45 -30.61 44.20
CA GLN A 126 16.38 -30.48 45.65
C GLN A 126 17.47 -29.55 46.21
N TYR A 127 18.60 -29.35 45.52
CA TYR A 127 19.71 -28.56 46.09
C TYR A 127 19.56 -27.03 45.98
N GLN A 128 18.63 -26.52 45.16
CA GLN A 128 18.27 -25.08 45.14
C GLN A 128 16.86 -24.79 45.68
N GLY A 129 16.01 -25.81 45.86
CA GLY A 129 14.65 -25.65 46.41
C GLY A 129 14.58 -25.57 47.95
N TYR A 130 15.63 -25.96 48.68
CA TYR A 130 15.61 -25.97 50.15
C TYR A 130 15.68 -24.56 50.81
N ARG A 131 15.65 -23.47 50.04
CA ARG A 131 15.66 -22.09 50.58
C ARG A 131 14.45 -21.23 50.25
N CYS A 132 13.42 -21.72 49.56
CA CYS A 132 12.22 -20.91 49.35
C CYS A 132 10.95 -21.76 49.39
N GLY A 133 10.05 -21.45 50.33
CA GLY A 133 8.76 -22.12 50.54
C GLY A 133 7.77 -21.83 49.42
N CYS A 134 8.04 -22.34 48.23
CA CYS A 134 7.30 -22.05 47.01
C CYS A 134 7.23 -23.30 46.10
N ASN A 135 6.79 -24.44 46.65
CA ASN A 135 6.62 -25.69 45.89
C ASN A 135 5.63 -25.57 44.71
N PHE A 136 4.67 -24.66 44.79
CA PHE A 136 3.72 -24.39 43.69
C PHE A 136 4.40 -23.64 42.53
N LEU A 137 5.20 -22.60 42.82
CA LEU A 137 6.00 -21.88 41.83
C LEU A 137 7.10 -22.77 41.24
N ALA A 138 7.77 -23.60 42.05
CA ALA A 138 8.76 -24.56 41.54
C ALA A 138 8.13 -25.61 40.62
N THR A 139 6.90 -26.05 40.91
CA THR A 139 6.17 -26.99 40.04
C THR A 139 5.72 -26.32 38.74
N ILE A 140 5.21 -25.08 38.79
CA ILE A 140 4.81 -24.29 37.61
C ILE A 140 6.02 -23.93 36.73
N LEU A 141 7.11 -23.46 37.35
CA LEU A 141 8.38 -23.20 36.66
C LEU A 141 8.99 -24.50 36.11
N SER A 142 8.79 -25.66 36.77
CA SER A 142 9.23 -26.96 36.25
C SER A 142 8.39 -27.45 35.08
N SER A 143 7.08 -27.18 35.05
CA SER A 143 6.21 -27.54 33.92
C SER A 143 6.43 -26.63 32.72
N GLU A 144 6.51 -25.31 32.91
CA GLU A 144 6.84 -24.35 31.84
C GLU A 144 8.24 -24.60 31.29
N SER A 145 9.25 -24.78 32.16
CA SER A 145 10.60 -25.14 31.69
C SER A 145 10.65 -26.50 31.00
N SER A 146 9.78 -27.47 31.34
CA SER A 146 9.73 -28.76 30.64
C SER A 146 9.15 -28.64 29.22
N GLU A 147 8.16 -27.77 29.02
CA GLU A 147 7.58 -27.50 27.71
C GLU A 147 8.55 -26.72 26.82
N ASP A 148 9.21 -25.70 27.35
CA ASP A 148 10.25 -24.93 26.65
C ASP A 148 11.43 -25.83 26.27
N ASN A 149 11.88 -26.70 27.18
CA ASN A 149 12.96 -27.66 26.90
C ASN A 149 12.61 -28.66 25.78
N ASN A 150 11.34 -29.09 25.69
CA ASN A 150 10.90 -29.97 24.61
C ASN A 150 10.82 -29.22 23.28
N ARG A 151 10.29 -27.98 23.27
CA ARG A 151 10.28 -27.10 22.10
C ARG A 151 11.69 -26.86 21.55
N ILE A 152 12.65 -26.51 22.41
CA ILE A 152 14.04 -26.23 22.00
C ILE A 152 14.72 -27.48 21.42
N ARG A 153 14.46 -28.67 22.00
CA ARG A 153 14.97 -29.94 21.45
C ARG A 153 14.37 -30.27 20.09
N GLN A 154 13.07 -30.07 19.92
CA GLN A 154 12.42 -30.29 18.63
C GLN A 154 12.95 -29.30 17.60
N LEU A 155 13.09 -28.02 17.93
CA LEU A 155 13.71 -27.03 17.05
C LEU A 155 15.14 -27.42 16.65
N ALA A 156 15.95 -27.91 17.59
CA ALA A 156 17.29 -28.44 17.31
C ALA A 156 17.27 -29.63 16.33
N TYR A 157 16.28 -30.52 16.47
CA TYR A 157 16.08 -31.63 15.54
C TYR A 157 15.65 -31.13 14.16
N HIS A 158 14.79 -30.12 14.08
CA HIS A 158 14.37 -29.48 12.84
C HIS A 158 15.55 -28.81 12.11
N VAL A 159 16.46 -28.13 12.84
CA VAL A 159 17.71 -27.58 12.30
C VAL A 159 18.58 -28.67 11.68
N TYR A 160 18.76 -29.78 12.40
CA TYR A 160 19.50 -30.94 11.90
C TYR A 160 18.84 -31.55 10.67
N LYS A 161 17.51 -31.76 10.69
CA LYS A 161 16.78 -32.37 9.57
C LYS A 161 16.87 -31.53 8.31
N THR A 162 16.76 -30.21 8.41
CA THR A 162 16.95 -29.34 7.24
C THR A 162 18.40 -29.41 6.72
N LYS A 163 19.39 -29.52 7.61
CA LYS A 163 20.79 -29.73 7.22
C LYS A 163 20.99 -31.07 6.47
N GLU A 164 20.44 -32.16 6.99
CA GLU A 164 20.48 -33.48 6.35
C GLU A 164 19.83 -33.46 4.95
N LEU A 165 18.70 -32.77 4.82
CA LEU A 165 18.02 -32.60 3.53
C LEU A 165 18.85 -31.79 2.53
N ILE A 166 19.56 -30.74 2.98
CA ILE A 166 20.50 -29.98 2.14
C ILE A 166 21.64 -30.88 1.67
N GLU A 167 22.23 -31.69 2.56
CA GLU A 167 23.32 -32.60 2.20
C GLU A 167 22.88 -33.67 1.19
N LYS A 168 21.65 -34.17 1.31
CA LYS A 168 21.11 -35.23 0.43
C LYS A 168 20.59 -34.71 -0.91
N TYR A 169 19.80 -33.63 -0.90
CA TYR A 169 19.07 -33.12 -2.07
C TYR A 169 19.73 -31.89 -2.71
N GLY A 170 20.64 -31.22 -1.99
CA GLY A 170 21.26 -29.99 -2.45
C GLY A 170 20.33 -28.78 -2.39
N SER A 171 20.90 -27.61 -2.69
CA SER A 171 20.22 -26.32 -2.63
C SER A 171 19.69 -25.84 -3.99
N GLU A 172 19.59 -26.73 -4.99
CA GLU A 172 19.10 -26.39 -6.33
C GLU A 172 18.07 -27.43 -6.79
N ILE A 173 17.01 -26.98 -7.48
CA ILE A 173 16.06 -27.91 -8.12
C ILE A 173 16.78 -28.60 -9.29
N GLN A 174 17.05 -29.90 -9.12
CA GLN A 174 17.64 -30.74 -10.16
C GLN A 174 16.89 -32.07 -10.24
N SER A 175 16.76 -32.61 -11.46
CA SER A 175 16.12 -33.92 -11.66
C SER A 175 16.87 -35.01 -10.89
N GLY A 176 16.12 -35.90 -10.25
CA GLY A 176 16.60 -36.92 -9.31
C GLY A 176 16.87 -36.45 -7.88
N LYS A 177 16.67 -35.16 -7.56
CA LYS A 177 16.98 -34.58 -6.24
C LYS A 177 15.94 -33.56 -5.76
N ILE A 178 14.66 -33.79 -6.05
CA ILE A 178 13.60 -32.83 -5.72
C ILE A 178 12.99 -33.24 -4.39
N CYS A 179 13.00 -32.33 -3.43
CA CYS A 179 12.30 -32.51 -2.17
C CYS A 179 11.57 -31.24 -1.76
N ALA A 180 10.41 -31.42 -1.13
CA ALA A 180 9.59 -30.39 -0.54
C ALA A 180 9.43 -30.64 0.97
N ILE A 181 9.52 -29.57 1.76
CA ILE A 181 9.18 -29.56 3.18
C ILE A 181 7.94 -28.70 3.39
N PHE A 182 7.06 -29.16 4.27
CA PHE A 182 5.84 -28.48 4.67
C PHE A 182 6.02 -28.06 6.12
N ILE A 183 5.91 -26.76 6.37
CA ILE A 183 6.04 -26.15 7.68
C ILE A 183 4.71 -25.51 8.02
N GLU A 184 4.14 -25.84 9.18
CA GLU A 184 2.92 -25.17 9.64
C GLU A 184 3.14 -23.65 9.75
N LYS A 185 2.21 -22.82 9.27
CA LYS A 185 2.40 -21.37 9.26
C LYS A 185 2.63 -20.77 10.65
N ASN A 186 1.93 -21.31 11.66
CA ASN A 186 2.09 -20.95 13.07
C ASN A 186 3.04 -21.94 13.78
N PHE A 187 4.11 -22.35 13.11
CA PHE A 187 5.08 -23.27 13.64
C PHE A 187 5.65 -22.72 14.96
N ASN A 188 5.37 -23.44 16.06
CA ASN A 188 5.77 -23.08 17.41
C ASN A 188 6.93 -23.96 17.92
N GLY A 189 7.64 -24.63 17.02
CA GLY A 189 8.73 -25.55 17.35
C GLY A 189 8.25 -26.94 17.78
N LYS A 190 6.94 -27.19 17.93
CA LYS A 190 6.40 -28.49 18.35
C LYS A 190 5.83 -29.34 17.20
N SER A 191 5.54 -28.77 16.03
CA SER A 191 4.97 -29.49 14.89
C SER A 191 6.02 -30.27 14.09
N GLU A 192 5.69 -31.47 13.62
CA GLU A 192 6.56 -32.21 12.71
C GLU A 192 6.52 -31.63 11.27
N TYR A 193 7.62 -31.82 10.52
CA TYR A 193 7.62 -31.55 9.08
C TYR A 193 6.82 -32.62 8.35
N ILE A 194 6.05 -32.23 7.33
CA ILE A 194 5.68 -33.18 6.29
C ILE A 194 6.76 -33.07 5.19
N ILE A 195 7.36 -34.20 4.84
CA ILE A 195 8.45 -34.25 3.86
C ILE A 195 7.95 -35.05 2.65
N SER A 196 8.04 -34.47 1.47
CA SER A 196 7.77 -35.14 0.20
C SER A 196 9.03 -35.08 -0.65
N CYS A 197 9.78 -36.19 -0.69
CA CYS A 197 11.00 -36.29 -1.48
C CYS A 197 10.87 -37.31 -2.61
N ASP A 198 11.58 -37.07 -3.70
CA ASP A 198 11.72 -38.00 -4.83
C ASP A 198 10.40 -38.48 -5.44
N ASP A 199 9.37 -37.63 -5.38
CA ASP A 199 8.11 -37.90 -6.08
C ASP A 199 8.40 -38.00 -7.58
N GLN A 200 8.12 -39.18 -8.15
CA GLN A 200 8.34 -39.47 -9.57
C GLN A 200 7.67 -38.44 -10.48
N LEU A 201 6.57 -37.83 -10.03
CA LEU A 201 5.88 -36.76 -10.75
C LEU A 201 6.72 -35.48 -10.81
N TYR A 202 7.30 -35.01 -9.69
CA TYR A 202 8.19 -33.84 -9.70
C TYR A 202 9.36 -34.05 -10.68
N GLN A 203 9.94 -35.25 -10.67
CA GLN A 203 11.06 -35.58 -11.54
C GLN A 203 10.68 -35.56 -13.03
N LYS A 204 9.53 -36.13 -13.37
CA LYS A 204 8.98 -36.10 -14.74
C LYS A 204 8.69 -34.67 -15.19
N LEU A 205 8.10 -33.86 -14.32
CA LEU A 205 7.75 -32.47 -14.60
C LEU A 205 9.00 -31.61 -14.83
N GLU A 206 9.98 -31.68 -13.93
CA GLU A 206 11.23 -30.92 -14.07
C GLU A 206 12.00 -31.33 -15.33
N SER A 207 12.08 -32.64 -15.62
CA SER A 207 12.76 -33.13 -16.82
C SER A 207 12.10 -32.58 -18.10
N LYS A 208 10.77 -32.53 -18.14
CA LYS A 208 10.05 -31.97 -19.30
C LYS A 208 10.23 -30.46 -19.45
N LEU A 209 10.22 -29.73 -18.34
CA LEU A 209 10.48 -28.29 -18.34
C LEU A 209 11.90 -27.98 -18.82
N PHE A 210 12.89 -28.73 -18.33
CA PHE A 210 14.27 -28.60 -18.75
C PHE A 210 14.45 -28.91 -20.24
N GLU A 211 13.80 -29.96 -20.77
CA GLU A 211 13.80 -30.31 -22.20
C GLU A 211 13.27 -29.15 -23.06
N ILE A 212 12.14 -28.55 -22.66
CA ILE A 212 11.53 -27.42 -23.39
C ILE A 212 12.51 -26.24 -23.43
N MET A 213 13.12 -25.89 -22.30
CA MET A 213 13.99 -24.72 -22.19
C MET A 213 15.37 -24.93 -22.84
N SER A 214 15.89 -26.16 -22.81
CA SER A 214 17.20 -26.52 -23.37
C SER A 214 17.17 -26.82 -24.87
N SER A 215 15.99 -26.78 -25.50
CA SER A 215 15.83 -27.00 -26.94
C SER A 215 16.56 -25.90 -27.74
N TYR A 216 17.73 -26.18 -28.31
CA TYR A 216 18.52 -25.19 -29.05
C TYR A 216 17.89 -24.76 -30.38
N ASP A 217 17.11 -25.64 -31.00
CA ASP A 217 16.49 -25.39 -32.32
C ASP A 217 15.27 -24.46 -32.26
N LYS A 218 14.71 -24.25 -31.07
CA LYS A 218 13.52 -23.41 -30.86
C LYS A 218 13.91 -21.99 -30.50
N LYS A 219 13.22 -21.02 -31.10
CA LYS A 219 13.31 -19.62 -30.67
C LYS A 219 12.66 -19.41 -29.31
N ILE A 220 12.97 -18.30 -28.65
CA ILE A 220 12.49 -17.98 -27.30
C ILE A 220 10.95 -17.91 -27.24
N ASP A 221 10.33 -17.26 -28.23
CA ASP A 221 8.86 -17.19 -28.36
C ASP A 221 8.21 -18.58 -28.48
N GLU A 222 8.80 -19.47 -29.27
CA GLU A 222 8.33 -20.86 -29.41
C GLU A 222 8.47 -21.66 -28.12
N LYS A 223 9.56 -21.46 -27.37
CA LYS A 223 9.75 -22.07 -26.04
C LYS A 223 8.67 -21.62 -25.07
N PHE A 224 8.37 -20.33 -25.00
CA PHE A 224 7.35 -19.80 -24.09
C PHE A 224 5.92 -20.18 -24.48
N ASN A 225 5.62 -20.23 -25.78
CA ASN A 225 4.35 -20.80 -26.25
C ASN A 225 4.23 -22.29 -25.89
N THR A 226 5.34 -23.04 -25.97
CA THR A 226 5.37 -24.45 -25.53
C THR A 226 5.16 -24.57 -24.02
N LEU A 227 5.81 -23.72 -23.20
CA LEU A 227 5.60 -23.69 -21.75
C LEU A 227 4.16 -23.34 -21.38
N THR A 228 3.53 -22.40 -22.10
CA THR A 228 2.13 -22.02 -21.88
C THR A 228 1.21 -23.22 -22.09
N LYS A 229 1.38 -23.94 -23.21
CA LYS A 229 0.63 -25.17 -23.49
C LYS A 229 0.89 -26.25 -22.45
N PHE A 230 2.15 -26.45 -22.06
CA PHE A 230 2.54 -27.41 -21.04
C PHE A 230 1.88 -27.11 -19.69
N LEU A 231 1.90 -25.85 -19.25
CA LEU A 231 1.29 -25.41 -18.00
C LEU A 231 -0.23 -25.69 -17.98
N CYS A 232 -0.94 -25.38 -19.06
CA CYS A 232 -2.37 -25.72 -19.19
C CYS A 232 -2.61 -27.24 -19.21
N GLY A 233 -1.75 -28.02 -19.88
CA GLY A 233 -1.84 -29.48 -19.88
C GLY A 233 -1.62 -30.07 -18.47
N CYS A 234 -0.67 -29.54 -17.72
CA CYS A 234 -0.41 -29.94 -16.34
C CYS A 234 -1.61 -29.68 -15.43
N GLU A 235 -2.32 -28.55 -15.58
CA GLU A 235 -3.55 -28.28 -14.81
C GLU A 235 -4.58 -29.39 -15.02
N LYS A 236 -4.83 -29.74 -16.29
CA LYS A 236 -5.80 -30.79 -16.67
C LYS A 236 -5.41 -32.17 -16.15
N HIS A 237 -4.13 -32.54 -16.26
CA HIS A 237 -3.67 -33.88 -15.85
C HIS A 237 -3.51 -34.03 -14.33
N ILE A 238 -3.01 -33.01 -13.65
CA ILE A 238 -2.79 -33.06 -12.20
C ILE A 238 -4.12 -32.89 -11.44
N GLN A 239 -5.03 -32.06 -11.97
CA GLN A 239 -6.32 -31.72 -11.36
C GLN A 239 -6.13 -31.16 -9.93
N PRO A 240 -5.50 -29.98 -9.80
CA PRO A 240 -5.14 -29.37 -8.51
C PRO A 240 -6.33 -29.01 -7.60
N THR A 241 -7.56 -29.07 -8.11
CA THR A 241 -8.79 -28.84 -7.34
C THR A 241 -9.23 -30.05 -6.52
N LEU A 242 -8.74 -31.26 -6.82
CA LEU A 242 -9.19 -32.49 -6.15
C LEU A 242 -8.67 -32.64 -4.73
N ASN A 243 -7.42 -32.24 -4.47
CA ASN A 243 -6.83 -32.23 -3.14
C ASN A 243 -5.56 -31.36 -3.08
N GLU A 244 -5.11 -31.10 -1.85
CA GLU A 244 -3.97 -30.23 -1.55
C GLU A 244 -2.62 -30.79 -2.03
N TRP A 245 -2.46 -32.12 -2.11
CA TRP A 245 -1.25 -32.74 -2.66
C TRP A 245 -1.11 -32.47 -4.15
N ARG A 246 -2.19 -32.66 -4.91
CA ARG A 246 -2.26 -32.33 -6.34
C ARG A 246 -2.09 -30.84 -6.57
N ARG A 247 -2.66 -30.00 -5.69
CA ARG A 247 -2.42 -28.55 -5.72
C ARG A 247 -0.94 -28.22 -5.57
N THR A 248 -0.27 -28.80 -4.57
CA THR A 248 1.18 -28.63 -4.36
C THR A 248 1.97 -29.04 -5.61
N GLN A 249 1.61 -30.18 -6.21
CA GLN A 249 2.25 -30.69 -7.42
C GLN A 249 2.12 -29.72 -8.60
N PHE A 250 0.94 -29.10 -8.78
CA PHE A 250 0.76 -28.09 -9.81
C PHE A 250 1.49 -26.78 -9.48
N CYS A 251 1.51 -26.37 -8.22
CA CYS A 251 2.26 -25.18 -7.78
C CYS A 251 3.77 -25.30 -8.00
N PHE A 252 4.34 -26.52 -7.92
CA PHE A 252 5.72 -26.76 -8.36
C PHE A 252 5.92 -26.34 -9.83
N VAL A 253 5.01 -26.75 -10.73
CA VAL A 253 5.07 -26.39 -12.15
C VAL A 253 4.98 -24.87 -12.34
N ILE A 254 4.05 -24.21 -11.64
CA ILE A 254 3.90 -22.75 -11.65
C ILE A 254 5.23 -22.08 -11.27
N ASN A 255 5.87 -22.52 -10.19
CA ASN A 255 7.12 -21.92 -9.70
C ASN A 255 8.28 -22.13 -10.67
N ARG A 256 8.40 -23.31 -11.25
CA ARG A 256 9.47 -23.61 -12.22
C ARG A 256 9.29 -22.85 -13.53
N VAL A 257 8.08 -22.78 -14.07
CA VAL A 257 7.79 -21.99 -15.27
C VAL A 257 8.02 -20.49 -15.00
N ASN A 258 7.62 -20.00 -13.82
CA ASN A 258 7.92 -18.63 -13.39
C ASN A 258 9.42 -18.35 -13.28
N TYR A 259 10.21 -19.28 -12.75
CA TYR A 259 11.67 -19.15 -12.67
C TYR A 259 12.29 -18.94 -14.07
N PHE A 260 11.91 -19.78 -15.05
CA PHE A 260 12.42 -19.65 -16.42
C PHE A 260 12.01 -18.33 -17.07
N LEU A 261 10.75 -17.90 -16.89
CA LEU A 261 10.28 -16.64 -17.44
C LEU A 261 10.98 -15.43 -16.80
N THR A 262 11.12 -15.43 -15.47
CA THR A 262 11.74 -14.32 -14.72
C THR A 262 13.20 -14.11 -15.14
N ARG A 263 13.95 -15.19 -15.37
CA ARG A 263 15.33 -15.11 -15.88
C ARG A 263 15.41 -14.40 -17.24
N GLU A 264 14.44 -14.61 -18.11
CA GLU A 264 14.36 -13.90 -19.39
C GLU A 264 13.82 -12.48 -19.24
N GLU A 265 12.99 -12.21 -18.23
CA GLU A 265 12.52 -10.86 -17.89
C GLU A 265 13.65 -9.98 -17.36
N GLU A 266 14.57 -10.51 -16.57
CA GLU A 266 15.79 -9.78 -16.15
C GLU A 266 16.65 -9.36 -17.35
N LEU A 267 16.52 -10.07 -18.48
CA LEU A 267 17.16 -9.78 -19.75
C LEU A 267 16.28 -8.95 -20.70
N LEU A 268 15.17 -8.36 -20.23
CA LEU A 268 14.37 -7.35 -20.95
C LEU A 268 15.19 -6.07 -21.18
N SER A 269 16.20 -6.16 -22.04
CA SER A 269 16.80 -4.99 -22.68
C SER A 269 15.89 -4.48 -23.79
N ASP A 270 16.12 -3.25 -24.25
CA ASP A 270 15.26 -2.60 -25.25
C ASP A 270 15.09 -3.34 -26.58
N LYS A 271 15.88 -4.40 -26.84
CA LYS A 271 16.04 -5.08 -28.12
C LYS A 271 15.25 -6.39 -28.30
N LYS A 272 14.20 -6.68 -27.51
CA LYS A 272 13.35 -7.87 -27.75
C LYS A 272 12.46 -7.71 -28.98
N ARG A 273 12.23 -8.81 -29.70
CA ARG A 273 11.30 -8.85 -30.84
C ARG A 273 9.85 -8.82 -30.34
N TYR A 274 8.94 -8.35 -31.18
CA TYR A 274 7.51 -8.30 -30.85
C TYR A 274 6.98 -9.68 -30.45
N GLU A 275 7.31 -10.70 -31.24
CA GLU A 275 6.82 -12.07 -31.06
C GLU A 275 7.30 -12.69 -29.72
N GLU A 276 8.51 -12.35 -29.27
CA GLU A 276 9.05 -12.77 -27.98
C GLU A 276 8.32 -12.08 -26.82
N LEU A 277 8.10 -10.77 -26.95
CA LEU A 277 7.42 -9.98 -25.92
C LEU A 277 5.95 -10.38 -25.78
N GLU A 278 5.27 -10.67 -26.89
CA GLU A 278 3.90 -11.18 -26.91
C GLU A 278 3.81 -12.56 -26.23
N ALA A 279 4.67 -13.51 -26.60
CA ALA A 279 4.69 -14.84 -25.98
C ALA A 279 4.98 -14.79 -24.47
N MET A 280 5.92 -13.94 -24.05
CA MET A 280 6.21 -13.69 -22.64
C MET A 280 5.02 -13.08 -21.90
N THR A 281 4.36 -12.08 -22.51
CA THR A 281 3.18 -11.41 -21.94
C THR A 281 2.05 -12.41 -21.70
N ASN A 282 1.78 -13.28 -22.68
CA ASN A 282 0.77 -14.31 -22.59
C ASN A 282 1.10 -15.34 -21.49
N LEU A 283 2.35 -15.82 -21.45
CA LEU A 283 2.79 -16.76 -20.41
C LEU A 283 2.71 -16.14 -19.01
N ARG A 284 3.14 -14.88 -18.85
CA ARG A 284 3.10 -14.14 -17.59
C ARG A 284 1.67 -13.97 -17.09
N SER A 285 0.76 -13.55 -17.97
CA SER A 285 -0.66 -13.43 -17.64
C SER A 285 -1.23 -14.77 -17.17
N ARG A 286 -0.92 -15.86 -17.89
CA ARG A 286 -1.39 -17.20 -17.53
C ARG A 286 -0.83 -17.71 -16.20
N LEU A 287 0.47 -17.50 -15.96
CA LEU A 287 1.11 -17.82 -14.69
C LEU A 287 0.47 -17.09 -13.52
N ASN A 288 0.18 -15.80 -13.70
CA ASN A 288 -0.46 -14.97 -12.69
C ASN A 288 -1.86 -15.49 -12.34
N GLN A 289 -2.66 -15.86 -13.36
CA GLN A 289 -3.97 -16.48 -13.16
C GLN A 289 -3.86 -17.77 -12.33
N PHE A 290 -2.94 -18.66 -12.67
CA PHE A 290 -2.76 -19.91 -11.92
C PHE A 290 -2.20 -19.72 -10.53
N ALA A 291 -1.29 -18.77 -10.35
CA ALA A 291 -0.77 -18.46 -9.02
C ALA A 291 -1.90 -17.96 -8.12
N ILE A 292 -2.76 -17.06 -8.61
CA ILE A 292 -3.97 -16.64 -7.90
C ILE A 292 -4.88 -17.83 -7.59
N LYS A 293 -5.11 -18.72 -8.55
CA LYS A 293 -6.03 -19.87 -8.42
C LYS A 293 -5.57 -20.91 -7.40
N TYR A 294 -4.28 -21.21 -7.36
CA TYR A 294 -3.77 -22.42 -6.69
C TYR A 294 -2.64 -22.18 -5.69
N LYS A 295 -1.88 -21.09 -5.82
CA LYS A 295 -0.69 -20.85 -5.02
C LYS A 295 -1.00 -20.12 -3.71
N TYR A 296 -2.01 -19.24 -3.72
CA TYR A 296 -2.34 -18.36 -2.60
C TYR A 296 -3.62 -18.80 -1.90
N LEU A 297 -3.50 -19.42 -0.73
CA LEU A 297 -4.66 -19.74 0.09
C LEU A 297 -5.26 -18.54 0.85
N TYR A 298 -4.53 -17.41 0.94
CA TYR A 298 -5.01 -16.19 1.59
C TYR A 298 -4.50 -14.93 0.90
N LEU A 299 -5.41 -14.17 0.30
CA LEU A 299 -5.23 -12.74 0.13
C LEU A 299 -5.26 -12.08 1.52
N THR A 300 -4.15 -11.55 2.02
CA THR A 300 -4.10 -10.84 3.32
C THR A 300 -3.94 -9.33 3.16
N ASN A 301 -3.76 -8.83 1.94
CA ASN A 301 -3.56 -7.39 1.77
C ASN A 301 -4.89 -6.68 1.92
N GLU A 302 -4.84 -5.54 2.60
CA GLU A 302 -5.89 -4.54 2.57
C GLU A 302 -5.45 -3.39 1.66
N GLU A 303 -6.27 -3.03 0.69
CA GLU A 303 -6.00 -1.91 -0.21
C GLU A 303 -7.21 -1.00 -0.31
N THR A 304 -6.98 0.29 -0.56
CA THR A 304 -8.05 1.28 -0.62
C THR A 304 -8.20 1.82 -2.03
N ILE A 305 -9.34 1.50 -2.68
CA ILE A 305 -9.74 2.11 -3.96
C ILE A 305 -10.88 3.09 -3.68
N LEU A 306 -10.74 4.36 -4.11
CA LEU A 306 -11.73 5.41 -3.88
C LEU A 306 -12.20 5.51 -2.41
N LYS A 307 -11.27 5.45 -1.45
CA LYS A 307 -11.52 5.43 0.01
C LYS A 307 -12.40 4.24 0.47
N ILE A 308 -12.54 3.19 -0.35
CA ILE A 308 -13.16 1.92 0.02
C ILE A 308 -12.05 0.92 0.31
N THR A 309 -11.90 0.56 1.58
CA THR A 309 -10.94 -0.45 2.01
C THR A 309 -11.45 -1.85 1.65
N MET A 310 -10.63 -2.58 0.92
CA MET A 310 -10.84 -3.96 0.54
C MET A 310 -9.92 -4.86 1.31
N SER A 311 -10.50 -5.69 2.15
CA SER A 311 -9.79 -6.79 2.79
C SER A 311 -9.74 -7.99 1.86
N ARG A 312 -8.64 -8.75 1.97
CA ARG A 312 -8.39 -9.94 1.15
C ARG A 312 -8.36 -9.63 -0.35
N CYS A 313 -7.50 -8.69 -0.74
CA CYS A 313 -7.14 -8.43 -2.13
C CYS A 313 -5.65 -8.74 -2.40
N LYS A 314 -5.25 -8.84 -3.67
CA LYS A 314 -3.84 -8.81 -4.08
C LYS A 314 -3.56 -7.51 -4.81
N ILE A 315 -2.51 -6.81 -4.43
CA ILE A 315 -2.01 -5.67 -5.21
C ILE A 315 -1.24 -6.26 -6.39
N LEU A 316 -1.73 -6.04 -7.61
CA LEU A 316 -1.11 -6.53 -8.83
C LEU A 316 -0.18 -5.49 -9.47
N VAL A 317 -0.53 -4.20 -9.32
CA VAL A 317 0.26 -3.05 -9.75
C VAL A 317 -0.06 -1.92 -8.78
N LYS A 318 0.95 -1.22 -8.27
CA LYS A 318 0.73 0.03 -7.53
C LYS A 318 1.85 1.01 -7.83
N ASN A 319 1.51 2.05 -8.57
CA ASN A 319 2.38 3.21 -8.79
C ASN A 319 1.52 4.48 -8.83
N THR A 320 2.14 5.63 -9.07
CA THR A 320 1.45 6.93 -9.08
C THR A 320 0.40 7.06 -10.20
N LYS A 321 0.54 6.31 -11.29
CA LYS A 321 -0.33 6.36 -12.47
C LYS A 321 -1.35 5.22 -12.52
N ARG A 322 -1.10 4.08 -11.88
CA ARG A 322 -1.94 2.89 -12.02
C ARG A 322 -1.96 2.07 -10.75
N THR A 323 -3.15 1.67 -10.35
CA THR A 323 -3.37 0.70 -9.27
C THR A 323 -4.23 -0.43 -9.79
N THR A 324 -3.69 -1.65 -9.83
CA THR A 324 -4.43 -2.85 -10.21
C THR A 324 -4.50 -3.78 -9.02
N ILE A 325 -5.69 -4.26 -8.66
CA ILE A 325 -5.90 -5.21 -7.59
C ILE A 325 -6.72 -6.42 -8.04
N PHE A 326 -6.45 -7.59 -7.49
CA PHE A 326 -7.32 -8.76 -7.61
C PHE A 326 -8.20 -8.90 -6.37
N ILE A 327 -9.49 -9.13 -6.57
CA ILE A 327 -10.49 -9.34 -5.52
C ILE A 327 -11.12 -10.71 -5.74
N GLU A 328 -10.97 -11.59 -4.74
CA GLU A 328 -11.59 -12.91 -4.70
C GLU A 328 -13.12 -12.88 -4.81
N SER A 329 -13.70 -13.86 -5.50
CA SER A 329 -15.14 -14.00 -5.76
C SER A 329 -16.03 -13.79 -4.50
N PRO A 330 -15.77 -14.44 -3.34
CA PRO A 330 -16.53 -14.20 -2.11
C PRO A 330 -16.52 -12.74 -1.60
N ASN A 331 -15.52 -11.95 -1.97
CA ASN A 331 -15.35 -10.56 -1.55
C ASN A 331 -15.89 -9.56 -2.59
N VAL A 332 -16.15 -9.97 -3.83
CA VAL A 332 -16.70 -9.11 -4.88
C VAL A 332 -18.08 -8.57 -4.49
N SER A 333 -18.98 -9.42 -3.98
CA SER A 333 -20.31 -8.97 -3.52
C SER A 333 -20.21 -7.96 -2.36
N LYS A 334 -19.25 -8.17 -1.44
CA LYS A 334 -18.99 -7.23 -0.33
C LYS A 334 -18.46 -5.90 -0.85
N PHE A 335 -17.54 -5.94 -1.81
CA PHE A 335 -17.00 -4.74 -2.46
C PHE A 335 -18.11 -3.94 -3.14
N TYR A 336 -18.94 -4.61 -3.94
CA TYR A 336 -20.05 -4.00 -4.63
C TYR A 336 -21.06 -3.34 -3.67
N LYS A 337 -21.41 -4.02 -2.56
CA LYS A 337 -22.26 -3.44 -1.50
C LYS A 337 -21.64 -2.19 -0.87
N LYS A 338 -20.32 -2.17 -0.64
CA LYS A 338 -19.61 -0.99 -0.11
C LYS A 338 -19.67 0.19 -1.09
N ILE A 339 -19.48 -0.06 -2.39
CA ILE A 339 -19.60 0.96 -3.45
C ILE A 339 -21.01 1.56 -3.44
N LYS A 340 -22.05 0.72 -3.45
CA LYS A 340 -23.45 1.17 -3.39
C LYS A 340 -23.76 2.02 -2.17
N LYS A 341 -23.32 1.58 -0.98
CA LYS A 341 -23.51 2.32 0.27
C LYS A 341 -22.84 3.70 0.21
N LYS A 342 -21.64 3.78 -0.34
CA LYS A 342 -20.89 5.02 -0.45
C LYS A 342 -21.51 5.97 -1.47
N LEU A 343 -21.87 5.49 -2.66
CA LEU A 343 -22.60 6.27 -3.67
C LEU A 343 -23.90 6.85 -3.11
N LYS A 344 -24.66 6.06 -2.35
CA LYS A 344 -25.87 6.55 -1.69
C LYS A 344 -25.56 7.71 -0.75
N ALA A 345 -24.57 7.56 0.13
CA ALA A 345 -24.20 8.60 1.09
C ALA A 345 -23.78 9.90 0.39
N GLU A 346 -22.96 9.81 -0.66
CA GLU A 346 -22.51 10.99 -1.41
C GLU A 346 -23.65 11.63 -2.20
N GLN A 347 -24.54 10.83 -2.81
CA GLN A 347 -25.73 11.33 -3.50
C GLN A 347 -26.66 12.10 -2.55
N GLN A 348 -26.85 11.63 -1.31
CA GLN A 348 -27.67 12.34 -0.31
C GLN A 348 -27.09 13.70 0.03
N ILE A 349 -25.76 13.80 0.16
CA ILE A 349 -25.06 15.06 0.46
C ILE A 349 -25.19 16.01 -0.74
N LEU A 350 -24.90 15.54 -1.96
CA LEU A 350 -24.93 16.36 -3.18
C LEU A 350 -26.34 16.88 -3.51
N THR A 351 -27.36 16.08 -3.26
CA THR A 351 -28.76 16.43 -3.58
C THR A 351 -29.51 17.07 -2.41
N ASN A 352 -28.93 17.07 -1.20
CA ASN A 352 -29.59 17.41 0.06
C ASN A 352 -30.91 16.66 0.28
N LYS A 353 -30.98 15.40 -0.18
CA LYS A 353 -32.16 14.53 -0.07
C LYS A 353 -31.79 13.25 0.67
N TYR A 354 -32.30 13.09 1.88
CA TYR A 354 -32.06 11.91 2.72
C TYR A 354 -33.19 10.90 2.54
N SER A 355 -32.83 9.63 2.35
CA SER A 355 -33.77 8.55 2.09
C SER A 355 -33.21 7.23 2.60
N ASP A 356 -34.06 6.42 3.24
CA ASP A 356 -33.71 5.06 3.65
C ASP A 356 -33.65 4.11 2.45
N ASN A 357 -34.39 4.40 1.38
CA ASN A 357 -34.39 3.61 0.16
C ASN A 357 -33.13 3.82 -0.69
N GLU A 358 -32.71 2.78 -1.41
CA GLU A 358 -31.61 2.84 -2.38
C GLU A 358 -32.02 3.68 -3.60
N PHE A 359 -31.13 4.52 -4.11
CA PHE A 359 -31.39 5.25 -5.36
C PHE A 359 -31.28 4.30 -6.56
N THR A 360 -32.15 4.47 -7.55
CA THR A 360 -32.04 3.75 -8.83
C THR A 360 -30.78 4.18 -9.56
N THR A 361 -30.21 3.28 -10.36
CA THR A 361 -29.01 3.59 -11.16
C THR A 361 -29.25 4.79 -12.07
N GLU A 362 -30.43 4.91 -12.69
CA GLU A 362 -30.83 6.08 -13.49
C GLU A 362 -30.74 7.39 -12.70
N LYS A 363 -31.32 7.45 -11.49
CA LYS A 363 -31.26 8.66 -10.66
C LYS A 363 -29.83 9.01 -10.24
N THR A 364 -28.98 8.00 -10.02
CA THR A 364 -27.56 8.20 -9.72
C THR A 364 -26.81 8.76 -10.94
N ILE A 365 -27.13 8.30 -12.15
CA ILE A 365 -26.60 8.85 -13.40
C ILE A 365 -27.06 10.29 -13.62
N GLU A 366 -28.36 10.58 -13.49
CA GLU A 366 -28.91 11.95 -13.59
C GLU A 366 -28.23 12.90 -12.60
N THR A 367 -27.97 12.42 -11.37
CA THR A 367 -27.24 13.23 -10.38
C THR A 367 -25.83 13.53 -10.87
N ALA A 368 -25.12 12.54 -11.42
CA ALA A 368 -23.76 12.72 -11.93
C ALA A 368 -23.70 13.64 -13.16
N GLU A 369 -24.67 13.52 -14.08
CA GLU A 369 -24.79 14.39 -15.26
C GLU A 369 -25.15 15.83 -14.89
N GLY A 370 -25.91 16.02 -13.80
CA GLY A 370 -26.20 17.33 -13.22
C GLY A 370 -25.00 17.98 -12.52
N LEU A 371 -23.95 17.23 -12.19
CA LEU A 371 -22.72 17.80 -11.64
C LEU A 371 -21.92 18.48 -12.75
N ASN A 372 -21.36 19.65 -12.44
CA ASN A 372 -20.45 20.35 -13.34
C ASN A 372 -19.12 20.63 -12.63
N PRO A 373 -18.21 19.64 -12.54
CA PRO A 373 -16.93 19.79 -11.88
C PRO A 373 -16.03 20.83 -12.56
N ASP A 374 -16.20 21.07 -13.87
CA ASP A 374 -15.44 22.09 -14.59
C ASP A 374 -15.84 23.49 -14.13
N LYS A 375 -17.15 23.76 -14.03
CA LYS A 375 -17.68 25.02 -13.50
C LYS A 375 -17.28 25.25 -12.04
N ASN A 376 -17.28 24.20 -11.23
CA ASN A 376 -16.80 24.29 -9.85
C ASN A 376 -15.30 24.65 -9.79
N GLN A 377 -14.49 24.10 -10.70
CA GLN A 377 -13.07 24.46 -10.82
C GLN A 377 -12.88 25.90 -11.30
N GLU A 378 -13.66 26.37 -12.27
CA GLU A 378 -13.65 27.78 -12.71
C GLU A 378 -13.95 28.73 -11.54
N LEU A 379 -14.96 28.43 -10.72
CA LEU A 379 -15.27 29.22 -9.51
C LEU A 379 -14.15 29.18 -8.47
N ILE A 380 -13.46 28.04 -8.32
CA ILE A 380 -12.29 27.92 -7.44
C ILE A 380 -11.16 28.83 -7.94
N ASP A 381 -10.91 28.85 -9.24
CA ASP A 381 -9.86 29.65 -9.86
C ASP A 381 -10.18 31.16 -9.77
N GLU A 382 -11.45 31.54 -9.99
CA GLU A 382 -11.94 32.90 -9.77
C GLU A 382 -11.76 33.35 -8.32
N LEU A 383 -12.14 32.53 -7.34
CA LEU A 383 -11.96 32.85 -5.92
C LEU A 383 -10.48 32.97 -5.54
N ASN A 384 -9.61 32.11 -6.08
CA ASN A 384 -8.16 32.21 -5.86
C ASN A 384 -7.61 33.53 -6.42
N LYS A 385 -8.06 33.92 -7.61
CA LYS A 385 -7.68 35.19 -8.25
C LYS A 385 -8.17 36.38 -7.44
N GLU A 386 -9.44 36.39 -7.02
CA GLU A 386 -10.03 37.44 -6.18
C GLU A 386 -9.28 37.59 -4.85
N ILE A 387 -8.97 36.48 -4.17
CA ILE A 387 -8.17 36.49 -2.95
C ILE A 387 -6.79 37.11 -3.21
N SER A 388 -6.15 36.80 -4.33
CA SER A 388 -4.84 37.38 -4.69
C SER A 388 -4.94 38.89 -4.91
N GLU A 389 -5.96 39.36 -5.64
CA GLU A 389 -6.21 40.77 -5.89
C GLU A 389 -6.53 41.54 -4.60
N LEU A 390 -7.38 40.99 -3.74
CA LEU A 390 -7.70 41.58 -2.43
C LEU A 390 -6.46 41.66 -1.53
N ASN A 391 -5.62 40.61 -1.49
CA ASN A 391 -4.36 40.64 -0.75
C ASN A 391 -3.41 41.74 -1.27
N ASN A 392 -3.34 41.95 -2.58
CA ASN A 392 -2.51 43.02 -3.17
C ASN A 392 -3.06 44.40 -2.83
N LYS A 393 -4.38 44.59 -2.91
CA LYS A 393 -5.05 45.85 -2.53
C LYS A 393 -4.85 46.16 -1.04
N GLN A 394 -4.98 45.15 -0.18
CA GLN A 394 -4.74 45.25 1.26
C GLN A 394 -3.30 45.66 1.56
N LYS A 395 -2.31 44.99 0.94
CA LYS A 395 -0.88 45.35 1.08
C LYS A 395 -0.61 46.79 0.66
N LYS A 396 -1.23 47.25 -0.43
CA LYS A 396 -1.11 48.65 -0.87
C LYS A 396 -1.66 49.62 0.18
N LEU A 397 -2.86 49.39 0.70
CA LEU A 397 -3.46 50.24 1.74
C LEU A 397 -2.62 50.30 3.02
N TRP A 398 -2.06 49.17 3.46
CA TRP A 398 -1.11 49.13 4.57
C TRP A 398 0.17 49.93 4.27
N GLY A 399 0.70 49.83 3.05
CA GLY A 399 1.87 50.60 2.61
C GLY A 399 1.60 52.11 2.52
N ASP A 400 0.42 52.50 2.02
CA ASP A 400 -0.03 53.89 1.93
C ASP A 400 -0.25 54.47 3.35
N ALA A 401 -0.88 53.70 4.25
CA ALA A 401 -1.05 54.07 5.66
C ALA A 401 0.29 54.30 6.38
N ALA A 402 1.26 53.40 6.19
CA ALA A 402 2.59 53.51 6.78
C ALA A 402 3.37 54.71 6.21
N THR A 403 3.21 54.98 4.92
CA THR A 403 3.84 56.13 4.24
C THR A 403 3.32 57.46 4.79
N GLU A 404 1.99 57.59 4.96
CA GLU A 404 1.40 58.82 5.51
C GLU A 404 1.79 59.05 6.97
N VAL A 405 1.86 58.00 7.79
CA VAL A 405 2.41 58.10 9.16
C VAL A 405 3.88 58.52 9.12
N GLY A 406 4.69 57.93 8.24
CA GLY A 406 6.09 58.30 8.05
C GLY A 406 6.28 59.77 7.70
N LYS A 407 5.41 60.35 6.85
CA LYS A 407 5.44 61.79 6.52
C LYS A 407 5.14 62.68 7.72
N VAL A 408 4.20 62.29 8.59
CA VAL A 408 3.90 63.01 9.84
C VAL A 408 5.11 63.00 10.77
N VAL A 409 5.80 61.86 10.87
CA VAL A 409 7.01 61.71 11.69
C VAL A 409 8.15 62.59 11.15
N ILE A 410 8.41 62.57 9.84
CA ILE A 410 9.50 63.35 9.21
C ILE A 410 9.26 64.86 9.32
N GLN A 411 8.02 65.34 9.14
CA GLN A 411 7.70 66.77 9.25
C GLN A 411 7.86 67.35 10.66
N LYS A 412 8.04 66.51 11.68
CA LYS A 412 8.24 66.93 13.07
C LYS A 412 9.72 67.02 13.47
N VAL A 413 10.63 66.64 12.57
CA VAL A 413 12.07 66.52 12.82
C VAL A 413 12.79 67.65 12.09
N GLU A 414 13.31 68.64 12.80
CA GLU A 414 14.21 69.66 12.23
C GLU A 414 15.69 69.21 12.23
N ASP A 415 16.07 68.20 13.04
CA ASP A 415 17.44 67.65 13.10
C ASP A 415 17.46 66.10 13.30
N VAL A 416 18.45 65.40 12.71
CA VAL A 416 18.49 63.92 12.61
C VAL A 416 18.57 63.22 13.98
N SER A 417 19.04 63.90 15.02
CA SER A 417 19.06 63.40 16.41
C SER A 417 17.68 63.27 17.06
N ASP A 418 16.66 64.00 16.58
CA ASP A 418 15.28 63.93 17.12
C ASP A 418 14.48 62.74 16.57
N VAL A 419 14.97 62.13 15.49
CA VAL A 419 14.40 60.91 14.89
C VAL A 419 14.36 59.76 15.93
N ALA A 420 15.36 59.66 16.81
CA ALA A 420 15.48 58.59 17.80
C ALA A 420 14.46 58.68 18.96
N VAL A 421 13.92 59.88 19.25
CA VAL A 421 12.99 60.11 20.37
C VAL A 421 11.52 60.11 19.93
N LEU A 422 11.25 60.48 18.67
CA LEU A 422 9.89 60.60 18.13
C LEU A 422 9.34 59.31 17.49
N PHE A 423 10.20 58.47 16.90
CA PHE A 423 9.81 57.18 16.31
C PHE A 423 9.02 56.27 17.27
N PRO A 424 9.43 56.12 18.56
CA PRO A 424 8.67 55.32 19.51
C PRO A 424 7.30 55.92 19.86
N ASN A 425 7.16 57.25 19.93
CA ASN A 425 5.94 57.87 20.47
C ASN A 425 4.75 57.84 19.50
N ILE A 426 4.92 58.11 18.20
CA ILE A 426 3.80 58.08 17.25
C ILE A 426 3.44 56.64 16.85
N TYR A 427 4.45 55.79 16.64
CA TYR A 427 4.24 54.38 16.35
C TYR A 427 3.66 53.61 17.56
N SER A 428 4.10 53.91 18.79
CA SER A 428 3.48 53.34 20.00
C SER A 428 2.08 53.90 20.27
N LEU A 429 1.80 55.18 19.95
CA LEU A 429 0.43 55.71 20.01
C LEU A 429 -0.51 54.87 19.14
N ILE A 430 -0.12 54.57 17.90
CA ILE A 430 -0.95 53.80 16.96
C ILE A 430 -1.08 52.34 17.40
N GLN A 431 -0.06 51.74 18.03
CA GLN A 431 -0.15 50.39 18.59
C GLN A 431 -0.98 50.29 19.88
N GLN A 432 -1.18 51.39 20.61
CA GLN A 432 -1.97 51.41 21.85
C GLN A 432 -3.48 51.39 21.61
N PHE A 433 -3.94 51.80 20.42
CA PHE A 433 -5.36 51.89 20.08
C PHE A 433 -5.75 50.78 19.10
N ASN A 434 -6.86 50.12 19.39
CA ASN A 434 -7.39 49.09 18.50
C ASN A 434 -8.15 49.73 17.33
N ILE A 435 -8.54 48.93 16.33
CA ILE A 435 -9.29 49.42 15.15
C ILE A 435 -10.62 50.05 15.54
N LYS A 436 -11.27 49.59 16.62
CA LYS A 436 -12.52 50.18 17.12
C LYS A 436 -12.30 51.60 17.62
N ASP A 437 -11.19 51.86 18.32
CA ASP A 437 -10.82 53.21 18.79
C ASP A 437 -10.55 54.17 17.61
N ILE A 438 -9.97 53.66 16.50
CA ILE A 438 -9.76 54.41 15.25
C ILE A 438 -11.09 54.74 14.57
N ILE A 439 -12.00 53.76 14.49
CA ILE A 439 -13.35 53.94 13.90
C ILE A 439 -14.17 54.94 14.74
N ASP A 440 -14.15 54.80 16.07
CA ASP A 440 -14.87 55.68 16.98
C ASP A 440 -14.33 57.12 16.89
N TYR A 441 -13.01 57.29 16.79
CA TYR A 441 -12.38 58.57 16.54
C TYR A 441 -12.79 59.19 15.21
N LEU A 442 -12.66 58.48 14.08
CA LEU A 442 -13.03 59.00 12.76
C LEU A 442 -14.52 59.35 12.68
N THR A 443 -15.37 58.60 13.38
CA THR A 443 -16.82 58.83 13.43
C THR A 443 -17.15 60.08 14.23
N GLN A 444 -16.61 60.24 15.44
CA GLN A 444 -16.84 61.44 16.25
C GLN A 444 -16.26 62.70 15.58
N ASN A 445 -15.11 62.59 14.90
CA ASN A 445 -14.48 63.74 14.27
C ASN A 445 -15.34 64.35 13.14
N LYS A 446 -16.10 63.51 12.41
CA LYS A 446 -17.05 63.97 11.39
C LYS A 446 -18.27 64.68 11.97
N ILE A 447 -18.56 64.49 13.26
CA ILE A 447 -19.77 64.99 13.92
C ILE A 447 -19.49 66.30 14.69
N THR A 448 -18.33 66.44 15.32
CA THR A 448 -18.09 67.48 16.34
C THR A 448 -17.15 68.63 15.93
N ASN A 449 -16.81 68.80 14.63
CA ASN A 449 -16.02 69.94 14.10
C ASN A 449 -14.88 70.41 15.02
N GLY A 450 -14.07 69.46 15.52
CA GLY A 450 -12.87 69.74 16.34
C GLY A 450 -12.97 69.38 17.85
N GLN A 451 -14.15 69.07 18.39
CA GLN A 451 -14.28 68.54 19.76
C GLN A 451 -14.38 67.01 19.77
N ASN A 452 -13.28 66.33 19.40
CA ASN A 452 -13.17 64.87 19.52
C ASN A 452 -12.58 64.48 20.89
N ASN A 453 -13.37 63.79 21.72
CA ASN A 453 -12.99 63.41 23.08
C ASN A 453 -12.81 61.88 23.24
N THR A 454 -12.70 61.12 22.14
CA THR A 454 -12.30 59.72 22.24
C THR A 454 -10.89 59.60 22.84
N PRO A 455 -10.52 58.44 23.42
CA PRO A 455 -9.16 58.20 23.90
C PRO A 455 -8.08 58.53 22.87
N LEU A 456 -8.29 58.14 21.61
CA LEU A 456 -7.40 58.48 20.49
C LEU A 456 -7.43 59.98 20.14
N GLY A 457 -8.59 60.64 20.21
CA GLY A 457 -8.71 62.09 19.99
C GLY A 457 -8.01 62.94 21.04
N ILE A 458 -8.04 62.51 22.32
CA ILE A 458 -7.29 63.13 23.41
C ILE A 458 -5.78 62.97 23.19
N ALA A 459 -5.34 61.77 22.80
CA ALA A 459 -3.93 61.49 22.54
C ALA A 459 -3.37 62.30 21.35
N ILE A 460 -4.17 62.46 20.28
CA ILE A 460 -3.79 63.29 19.12
C ILE A 460 -3.70 64.77 19.49
N LYS A 461 -4.61 65.28 20.33
CA LYS A 461 -4.54 66.65 20.85
C LYS A 461 -3.30 66.87 21.72
N ALA A 462 -2.99 65.92 22.60
CA ALA A 462 -1.80 65.98 23.45
C ALA A 462 -0.48 65.95 22.64
N ALA A 463 -0.50 65.41 21.42
CA ALA A 463 0.66 65.34 20.54
C ALA A 463 1.03 66.67 19.85
N ASN A 464 0.20 67.72 19.98
CA ASN A 464 0.38 69.07 19.39
C ASN A 464 0.77 69.03 17.90
N LEU A 465 0.01 68.28 17.09
CA LEU A 465 0.24 68.16 15.65
C LEU A 465 -0.28 69.39 14.88
N THR A 466 0.38 69.75 13.78
CA THR A 466 -0.14 70.77 12.85
C THR A 466 -1.37 70.26 12.11
N PRO A 467 -2.24 71.14 11.58
CA PRO A 467 -3.40 70.72 10.80
C PRO A 467 -3.03 69.78 9.63
N GLU A 468 -1.94 70.06 8.92
CA GLU A 468 -1.46 69.21 7.81
C GLU A 468 -1.05 67.81 8.29
N GLN A 469 -0.44 67.70 9.48
CA GLN A 469 -0.06 66.42 10.07
C GLN A 469 -1.29 65.62 10.53
N VAL A 470 -2.31 66.30 11.05
CA VAL A 470 -3.59 65.68 11.44
C VAL A 470 -4.31 65.12 10.21
N ASP A 471 -4.32 65.85 9.10
CA ASP A 471 -4.94 65.39 7.85
C ASP A 471 -4.26 64.14 7.28
N LYS A 472 -2.92 64.07 7.32
CA LYS A 472 -2.16 62.86 6.92
C LYS A 472 -2.42 61.68 7.84
N LEU A 473 -2.56 61.93 9.14
CA LEU A 473 -2.92 60.89 10.11
C LEU A 473 -4.35 60.38 9.87
N HIS A 474 -5.31 61.24 9.55
CA HIS A 474 -6.66 60.83 9.14
C HIS A 474 -6.65 60.01 7.86
N SER A 475 -5.84 60.40 6.87
CA SER A 475 -5.64 59.64 5.64
C SER A 475 -5.14 58.22 5.95
N SER A 476 -4.14 58.10 6.82
CA SER A 476 -3.64 56.81 7.29
C SER A 476 -4.71 55.97 8.00
N PHE A 477 -5.48 56.58 8.92
CA PHE A 477 -6.56 55.88 9.61
C PHE A 477 -7.66 55.38 8.66
N ASN A 478 -8.03 56.15 7.65
CA ASN A 478 -8.98 55.69 6.62
C ASN A 478 -8.42 54.49 5.85
N ASN A 479 -7.14 54.53 5.47
CA ASN A 479 -6.48 53.40 4.81
C ASN A 479 -6.43 52.14 5.69
N ILE A 480 -6.21 52.29 7.01
CA ILE A 480 -6.22 51.17 7.97
C ILE A 480 -7.63 50.56 8.09
N VAL A 481 -8.67 51.39 8.20
CA VAL A 481 -10.06 50.91 8.28
C VAL A 481 -10.47 50.18 7.00
N ASP A 482 -10.10 50.70 5.84
CA ASP A 482 -10.40 50.05 4.56
C ASP A 482 -9.57 48.77 4.34
N ALA A 483 -8.32 48.73 4.80
CA ALA A 483 -7.52 47.50 4.81
C ALA A 483 -8.14 46.42 5.71
N GLN A 484 -8.74 46.82 6.84
CA GLN A 484 -9.43 45.88 7.73
C GLN A 484 -10.70 45.30 7.11
N LYS A 485 -11.52 46.11 6.41
CA LYS A 485 -12.69 45.60 5.67
C LYS A 485 -12.28 44.54 4.65
N ILE A 486 -11.19 44.79 3.92
CA ILE A 486 -10.63 43.82 2.97
C ILE A 486 -10.15 42.55 3.68
N THR A 487 -9.60 42.64 4.90
CA THR A 487 -9.25 41.44 5.69
C THR A 487 -10.46 40.52 5.89
N ASP A 488 -11.62 41.09 6.21
CA ASP A 488 -12.83 40.31 6.46
C ASP A 488 -13.43 39.75 5.16
N GLU A 489 -13.33 40.50 4.05
CA GLU A 489 -13.65 40.01 2.71
C GLU A 489 -12.76 38.81 2.31
N ILE A 490 -11.44 38.90 2.53
CA ILE A 490 -10.51 37.80 2.26
C ILE A 490 -10.90 36.55 3.07
N LYS A 491 -11.22 36.68 4.36
CA LYS A 491 -11.67 35.55 5.20
C LYS A 491 -12.97 34.93 4.67
N SER A 492 -13.92 35.75 4.23
CA SER A 492 -15.16 35.29 3.60
C SER A 492 -14.88 34.49 2.33
N CYS A 493 -14.04 35.01 1.43
CA CYS A 493 -13.65 34.32 0.20
C CYS A 493 -12.86 33.02 0.48
N GLN A 494 -11.98 33.00 1.47
CA GLN A 494 -11.27 31.79 1.91
C GLN A 494 -12.24 30.72 2.44
N THR A 495 -13.28 31.13 3.16
CA THR A 495 -14.32 30.21 3.65
C THR A 495 -15.10 29.60 2.49
N LYS A 496 -15.55 30.44 1.54
CA LYS A 496 -16.22 29.99 0.31
C LYS A 496 -15.32 29.05 -0.51
N LEU A 497 -14.04 29.39 -0.67
CA LEU A 497 -13.05 28.57 -1.37
C LEU A 497 -12.90 27.19 -0.71
N SER A 498 -12.86 27.12 0.62
CA SER A 498 -12.78 25.85 1.34
C SER A 498 -14.00 24.96 1.08
N VAL A 499 -15.20 25.56 1.09
CA VAL A 499 -16.45 24.84 0.76
C VAL A 499 -16.42 24.36 -0.68
N MET A 500 -16.05 25.22 -1.64
CA MET A 500 -16.00 24.86 -3.05
C MET A 500 -15.00 23.73 -3.33
N LYS A 501 -13.82 23.75 -2.71
CA LYS A 501 -12.86 22.65 -2.82
C LYS A 501 -13.43 21.31 -2.32
N LYS A 502 -14.19 21.32 -1.23
CA LYS A 502 -14.87 20.10 -0.73
C LYS A 502 -15.96 19.62 -1.67
N VAL A 503 -16.75 20.54 -2.24
CA VAL A 503 -17.79 20.21 -3.25
C VAL A 503 -17.14 19.62 -4.50
N GLN A 504 -16.01 20.17 -4.94
CA GLN A 504 -15.23 19.65 -6.06
C GLN A 504 -14.75 18.22 -5.79
N GLU A 505 -14.13 17.98 -4.64
CA GLU A 505 -13.64 16.65 -4.25
C GLU A 505 -14.80 15.65 -4.21
N LEU A 506 -15.91 16.00 -3.55
CA LEU A 506 -17.09 15.15 -3.47
C LEU A 506 -17.69 14.84 -4.84
N SER A 507 -17.76 15.84 -5.74
CA SER A 507 -18.28 15.66 -7.09
C SER A 507 -17.40 14.71 -7.91
N ASN A 508 -16.07 14.86 -7.82
CA ASN A 508 -15.11 13.99 -8.49
C ASN A 508 -15.19 12.55 -7.95
N ASP A 509 -15.23 12.39 -6.62
CA ASP A 509 -15.33 11.09 -5.95
C ASP A 509 -16.62 10.37 -6.37
N PHE A 510 -17.76 11.08 -6.39
CA PHE A 510 -19.05 10.54 -6.79
C PHE A 510 -19.05 10.04 -8.24
N ILE A 511 -18.52 10.83 -9.18
CA ILE A 511 -18.42 10.45 -10.58
C ILE A 511 -17.51 9.23 -10.76
N ASN A 512 -16.36 9.20 -10.09
CA ASN A 512 -15.43 8.07 -10.18
C ASN A 512 -16.02 6.80 -9.55
N LEU A 513 -16.76 6.90 -8.45
CA LEU A 513 -17.47 5.77 -7.85
C LEU A 513 -18.57 5.23 -8.77
N LEU A 514 -19.30 6.12 -9.46
CA LEU A 514 -20.32 5.71 -10.41
C LEU A 514 -19.68 4.98 -11.60
N LYS A 515 -18.56 5.50 -12.14
CA LYS A 515 -17.81 4.82 -13.20
C LYS A 515 -17.36 3.42 -12.79
N LEU A 516 -16.79 3.27 -11.60
CA LEU A 516 -16.40 1.96 -11.07
C LEU A 516 -17.62 1.03 -10.93
N LYS A 517 -18.76 1.53 -10.44
CA LYS A 517 -20.00 0.74 -10.34
C LYS A 517 -20.50 0.28 -11.70
N LEU A 518 -20.45 1.15 -12.72
CA LEU A 518 -20.89 0.83 -14.08
C LEU A 518 -19.97 -0.20 -14.73
N ALA A 519 -18.64 -0.01 -14.65
CA ALA A 519 -17.66 -0.98 -15.15
C ALA A 519 -17.83 -2.36 -14.49
N LEU A 520 -18.14 -2.40 -13.18
CA LEU A 520 -18.46 -3.64 -12.49
C LEU A 520 -19.76 -4.27 -12.99
N LEU A 521 -20.78 -3.48 -13.32
CA LEU A 521 -22.07 -3.99 -13.81
C LEU A 521 -21.99 -4.54 -15.24
N GLU A 522 -21.15 -3.94 -16.07
CA GLU A 522 -20.89 -4.41 -17.44
C GLU A 522 -20.25 -5.80 -17.45
N GLU A 523 -19.22 -6.02 -16.62
CA GLU A 523 -18.51 -7.30 -16.54
C GLU A 523 -19.20 -8.33 -15.62
N LEU A 524 -20.01 -7.86 -14.66
CA LEU A 524 -20.72 -8.69 -13.68
C LEU A 524 -22.18 -8.22 -13.54
N PRO A 525 -23.09 -8.64 -14.42
CA PRO A 525 -24.52 -8.43 -14.21
C PRO A 525 -24.97 -9.21 -12.97
N PHE A 526 -25.07 -8.52 -11.82
CA PHE A 526 -25.44 -9.10 -10.53
C PHE A 526 -26.90 -9.60 -10.56
N GLY A 527 -27.06 -10.85 -10.97
CA GLY A 527 -28.33 -11.57 -11.14
C GLY A 527 -28.15 -12.99 -11.69
N GLU A 528 -27.03 -13.26 -12.39
CA GLU A 528 -26.76 -14.54 -13.08
C GLU A 528 -25.44 -15.21 -12.66
N ILE A 529 -24.76 -14.69 -11.65
CA ILE A 529 -23.37 -15.07 -11.38
C ILE A 529 -23.33 -16.25 -10.38
N ASP A 530 -23.05 -17.45 -10.88
CA ASP A 530 -22.65 -18.56 -10.02
C ASP A 530 -21.24 -18.27 -9.47
N ILE A 531 -21.12 -18.26 -8.13
CA ILE A 531 -19.85 -18.08 -7.39
C ILE A 531 -18.82 -19.14 -7.81
N ASN A 532 -19.28 -20.28 -8.36
CA ASN A 532 -18.42 -21.36 -8.84
C ASN A 532 -17.78 -21.12 -10.22
N GLU A 533 -18.27 -20.16 -11.02
CA GLU A 533 -17.79 -19.92 -12.40
C GLU A 533 -16.56 -19.00 -12.50
N TYR A 534 -16.20 -18.29 -11.42
CA TYR A 534 -15.10 -17.32 -11.46
C TYR A 534 -14.34 -17.21 -10.14
N LEU A 535 -13.04 -17.02 -10.24
CA LEU A 535 -12.12 -16.92 -9.09
C LEU A 535 -12.21 -15.56 -8.42
N GLY A 536 -12.53 -14.53 -9.19
CA GLY A 536 -12.58 -13.15 -8.73
C GLY A 536 -12.51 -12.18 -9.89
N ILE A 537 -12.25 -10.92 -9.59
CA ILE A 537 -12.07 -9.87 -10.57
C ILE A 537 -10.73 -9.18 -10.39
N ILE A 538 -10.14 -8.75 -11.49
CA ILE A 538 -9.07 -7.76 -11.48
C ILE A 538 -9.72 -6.39 -11.68
N VAL A 539 -9.41 -5.45 -10.80
CA VAL A 539 -9.84 -4.06 -10.86
C VAL A 539 -8.62 -3.21 -11.13
N THR A 540 -8.58 -2.55 -12.28
CA THR A 540 -7.53 -1.61 -12.64
C THR A 540 -8.08 -0.19 -12.55
N GLU A 541 -7.48 0.61 -11.67
CA GLU A 541 -7.63 2.06 -11.61
C GLU A 541 -6.47 2.70 -12.39
N ASP A 542 -6.79 3.37 -13.49
CA ASP A 542 -5.85 4.15 -14.28
C ASP A 542 -6.02 5.65 -13.97
N ASN A 543 -4.92 6.22 -13.47
CA ASN A 543 -4.74 7.61 -13.06
C ASN A 543 -3.83 8.39 -14.03
N GLU A 544 -3.41 7.82 -15.17
CA GLU A 544 -2.48 8.48 -16.10
C GLU A 544 -3.02 9.79 -16.68
N HIS A 545 -4.35 9.92 -16.72
CA HIS A 545 -5.04 11.14 -17.17
C HIS A 545 -5.37 12.14 -16.04
N VAL A 546 -5.05 11.82 -14.78
CA VAL A 546 -5.30 12.66 -13.61
C VAL A 546 -4.10 13.60 -13.39
N VAL A 547 -4.32 14.91 -13.51
CA VAL A 547 -3.27 15.92 -13.30
C VAL A 547 -3.58 16.72 -12.03
N ASN A 548 -2.57 16.86 -11.16
CA ASN A 548 -2.64 17.80 -10.04
C ASN A 548 -2.82 19.23 -10.58
N PRO A 549 -3.75 20.05 -10.04
CA PRO A 549 -4.20 21.32 -10.63
C PRO A 549 -3.16 22.48 -10.61
N GLY A 550 -1.86 22.20 -10.74
CA GLY A 550 -0.80 23.20 -10.54
C GLY A 550 0.05 23.59 -11.76
N THR A 551 0.08 22.84 -12.87
CA THR A 551 1.25 22.98 -13.80
C THR A 551 1.02 22.86 -15.31
N SER A 552 -0.19 22.68 -15.86
CA SER A 552 -0.32 22.64 -17.33
C SER A 552 -1.65 23.17 -17.86
N SER A 553 -1.57 23.91 -18.97
CA SER A 553 -2.67 24.49 -19.76
C SER A 553 -3.49 23.49 -20.59
N GLU A 554 -3.22 22.20 -20.49
CA GLU A 554 -4.02 21.16 -21.13
C GLU A 554 -5.19 20.76 -20.22
N ARG A 555 -6.43 20.88 -20.72
CA ARG A 555 -7.65 20.36 -20.08
C ARG A 555 -7.54 18.83 -19.96
N LYS A 556 -6.91 18.35 -18.88
CA LYS A 556 -6.87 16.93 -18.50
C LYS A 556 -7.79 16.72 -17.30
N THR A 557 -8.64 15.71 -17.40
CA THR A 557 -9.79 15.49 -16.53
C THR A 557 -9.39 14.82 -15.21
N ASN A 558 -10.01 15.21 -14.08
CA ASN A 558 -9.88 14.53 -12.78
C ASN A 558 -10.52 13.12 -12.73
N TYR A 559 -10.91 12.59 -13.87
CA TYR A 559 -11.61 11.34 -13.98
C TYR A 559 -10.65 10.19 -14.13
N LYS A 560 -10.84 9.18 -13.29
CA LYS A 560 -10.14 7.91 -13.36
C LYS A 560 -10.83 7.00 -14.37
N LYS A 561 -10.06 6.14 -15.02
CA LYS A 561 -10.59 5.03 -15.82
C LYS A 561 -10.54 3.76 -14.98
N TYR A 562 -11.59 2.96 -15.11
CA TYR A 562 -11.69 1.67 -14.45
C TYR A 562 -11.82 0.59 -15.50
N GLU A 563 -10.93 -0.40 -15.44
CA GLU A 563 -11.02 -1.62 -16.24
C GLU A 563 -11.28 -2.77 -15.27
N ILE A 564 -12.28 -3.58 -15.57
CA ILE A 564 -12.63 -4.77 -14.80
C ILE A 564 -12.36 -5.98 -15.69
N GLU A 565 -11.66 -6.97 -15.17
CA GLU A 565 -11.44 -8.25 -15.87
C GLU A 565 -11.94 -9.39 -14.99
N LYS A 566 -12.87 -10.19 -15.51
CA LYS A 566 -13.34 -11.41 -14.84
C LYS A 566 -12.27 -12.50 -14.96
N VAL A 567 -11.78 -12.99 -13.83
CA VAL A 567 -10.87 -14.14 -13.81
C VAL A 567 -11.71 -15.41 -13.75
N LEU A 568 -11.98 -15.99 -14.91
CA LEU A 568 -12.79 -17.20 -15.04
C LEU A 568 -12.17 -18.37 -14.26
N ASN A 569 -13.03 -19.12 -13.58
CA ASN A 569 -12.69 -20.43 -13.07
C ASN A 569 -12.81 -21.36 -14.27
N TYR A 570 -11.71 -21.56 -15.00
CA TYR A 570 -11.70 -22.51 -16.11
C TYR A 570 -11.97 -23.93 -15.56
N ASN A 571 -13.24 -24.28 -15.48
CA ASN A 571 -13.81 -25.62 -15.43
C ASN A 571 -14.73 -25.83 -16.65
N GLU A 572 -14.64 -24.98 -17.67
CA GLU A 572 -15.33 -25.23 -18.93
C GLU A 572 -14.62 -26.33 -19.71
N GLU A 573 -15.36 -27.44 -19.82
CA GLU A 573 -15.27 -28.44 -20.87
C GLU A 573 -14.86 -27.77 -22.20
N TYR A 574 -13.66 -28.12 -22.68
CA TYR A 574 -13.35 -27.93 -24.09
C TYR A 574 -12.86 -29.24 -24.63
N GLU A 575 -13.66 -29.69 -25.61
CA GLU A 575 -13.65 -30.90 -26.39
C GLU A 575 -12.26 -31.43 -26.71
N GLU A 576 -12.18 -32.76 -26.70
CA GLU A 576 -11.06 -33.55 -27.19
C GLU A 576 -10.51 -33.01 -28.52
N TYR A 577 -9.22 -32.70 -28.52
CA TYR A 577 -8.36 -32.74 -29.72
C TYR A 577 -7.01 -33.33 -29.36
#